data_AF-A0A7W6EGP0-F1
#
_entry.id   AF-A0A7W6EGP0-F1
#
_cell.length_a   1.000
_cell.length_b   1.000
_cell.length_c   1.000
_cell.angle_alpha   90.00
_cell.angle_beta   90.00
_cell.angle_gamma   90.00
#
_symmetry.space_group_name_H-M   'P 1'
#
loop_
_entity.id
_entity.type
_entity.pdbx_description
1 polymer ?
#
loop_
_entity_poly.entity_id
_entity_poly.type
_entity_poly.pdbx_seq_one_letter_code
_entity_poly.pdbx_strand_id
1 'polypeptide(L)'
;MSETTKLRLPLLAAAQAQKHVTHNEALQKLDALLHLEVLDRHLAAPPASPADGDRYIVGAGASGAWAGEDGHVAAWQDGVWRFFEPQSGWRAFVRDEATLYVKAEGGWVAVGGGGGGGALQHVTLLGIGTEADAQNPFSARIGKALWAATETSQGGTGDLRYTFNKQDEPNVLSLLFQSGWTARAEAGLIGDDDFRIKVSADGLAWRDAMHVDATSGAVSFPQGVSPRPWVTLADAPVIAIDAAAGDSFRVSASGARTVARPDNLADGVRFLLRIVNTAAVSLTLDAVFVPWSGTVPVFRTAAGAANTIDCVYDAAAGSIFYAWY
;
A
#
# COMPACT_ATOMS: atom_id res chain seq x y z
N MET A 1 9.75 -14.55 -61.03
CA MET A 1 8.90 -13.91 -60.03
C MET A 1 8.37 -12.59 -60.63
N SER A 2 7.06 -12.32 -60.58
CA SER A 2 6.45 -11.08 -61.13
C SER A 2 5.99 -10.10 -60.06
N GLU A 3 5.96 -10.53 -58.80
CA GLU A 3 5.57 -9.73 -57.63
C GLU A 3 6.48 -10.09 -56.45
N THR A 4 6.61 -9.19 -55.47
CA THR A 4 7.29 -9.49 -54.21
C THR A 4 6.52 -10.51 -53.36
N THR A 5 7.20 -11.18 -52.43
CA THR A 5 6.66 -12.35 -51.72
C THR A 5 5.59 -12.01 -50.68
N LYS A 6 5.80 -10.96 -49.86
CA LYS A 6 4.93 -10.63 -48.72
C LYS A 6 3.83 -9.64 -49.08
N LEU A 7 4.19 -8.53 -49.69
CA LEU A 7 3.32 -7.39 -50.01
C LEU A 7 2.68 -7.50 -51.39
N ARG A 8 3.09 -8.48 -52.22
CA ARG A 8 2.61 -8.68 -53.59
C ARG A 8 2.79 -7.42 -54.47
N LEU A 9 3.92 -6.74 -54.31
CA LEU A 9 4.23 -5.54 -55.11
C LEU A 9 4.69 -5.97 -56.51
N PRO A 10 4.12 -5.44 -57.60
CA PRO A 10 4.49 -5.83 -58.95
C PRO A 10 5.93 -5.42 -59.28
N LEU A 11 6.68 -6.34 -59.88
CA LEU A 11 8.05 -6.13 -60.35
C LEU A 11 8.08 -5.63 -61.80
N LEU A 12 9.03 -4.77 -62.12
CA LEU A 12 9.24 -4.29 -63.48
C LEU A 12 9.86 -5.40 -64.34
N ALA A 13 9.27 -5.64 -65.52
CA ALA A 13 9.82 -6.56 -66.51
C ALA A 13 11.15 -6.06 -67.09
N ALA A 14 11.99 -6.98 -67.57
CA ALA A 14 13.26 -6.63 -68.20
C ALA A 14 13.03 -5.73 -69.42
N ALA A 15 13.78 -4.62 -69.49
CA ALA A 15 13.71 -3.62 -70.55
C ALA A 15 15.10 -2.99 -70.80
N GLN A 16 15.21 -2.13 -71.81
CA GLN A 16 16.46 -1.45 -72.16
C GLN A 16 16.97 -0.58 -70.98
N ALA A 17 18.30 -0.52 -70.80
CA ALA A 17 18.99 0.25 -69.76
C ALA A 17 18.83 -0.24 -68.30
N GLN A 18 18.39 -1.48 -68.07
CA GLN A 18 18.49 -2.19 -66.77
C GLN A 18 17.89 -1.48 -65.53
N LYS A 19 17.04 -0.47 -65.71
CA LYS A 19 16.38 0.26 -64.59
C LYS A 19 15.54 -0.65 -63.69
N HIS A 20 15.05 -1.76 -64.23
CA HIS A 20 14.31 -2.78 -63.49
C HIS A 20 15.15 -3.43 -62.38
N VAL A 21 16.48 -3.51 -62.53
CA VAL A 21 17.37 -4.12 -61.54
C VAL A 21 17.31 -3.35 -60.22
N THR A 22 17.70 -2.07 -60.26
CA THR A 22 17.76 -1.23 -59.04
C THR A 22 16.39 -0.98 -58.43
N HIS A 23 15.35 -0.83 -59.25
CA HIS A 23 13.99 -0.64 -58.76
C HIS A 23 13.42 -1.90 -58.10
N ASN A 24 13.56 -3.06 -58.75
CA ASN A 24 13.06 -4.32 -58.19
C ASN A 24 13.84 -4.70 -56.91
N GLU A 25 15.14 -4.41 -56.85
CA GLU A 25 15.91 -4.54 -55.62
C GLU A 25 15.32 -3.68 -54.49
N ALA A 26 14.99 -2.41 -54.76
CA ALA A 26 14.35 -1.54 -53.77
C ALA A 26 12.99 -2.07 -53.29
N LEU A 27 12.17 -2.61 -54.20
CA LEU A 27 10.89 -3.25 -53.85
C LEU A 27 11.08 -4.50 -53.00
N GLN A 28 12.08 -5.34 -53.29
CA GLN A 28 12.41 -6.51 -52.48
C GLN A 28 12.89 -6.15 -51.08
N LYS A 29 13.66 -5.05 -50.94
CA LYS A 29 14.04 -4.50 -49.63
C LYS A 29 12.81 -4.00 -48.86
N LEU A 30 11.91 -3.28 -49.53
CA LEU A 30 10.67 -2.80 -48.92
C LEU A 30 9.78 -3.96 -48.45
N ASP A 31 9.67 -5.01 -49.26
CA ASP A 31 8.92 -6.24 -48.93
C ASP A 31 9.48 -6.97 -47.72
N ALA A 32 10.81 -7.01 -47.58
CA ALA A 32 11.47 -7.62 -46.43
C ALA A 32 11.27 -6.82 -45.14
N LEU A 33 11.31 -5.48 -45.21
CA LEU A 33 11.42 -4.61 -44.04
C LEU A 33 10.10 -3.96 -43.60
N LEU A 34 9.12 -3.79 -44.50
CA LEU A 34 7.82 -3.25 -44.14
C LEU A 34 6.99 -4.33 -43.44
N HIS A 35 6.28 -3.95 -42.37
CA HIS A 35 5.58 -4.90 -41.48
C HIS A 35 6.51 -6.07 -41.10
N LEU A 36 7.73 -5.73 -40.66
CA LEU A 36 8.76 -6.71 -40.33
C LEU A 36 8.24 -7.67 -39.26
N GLU A 37 8.05 -8.90 -39.68
CA GLU A 37 7.75 -10.05 -38.84
C GLU A 37 8.86 -11.06 -39.06
N VAL A 38 9.55 -11.41 -37.98
CA VAL A 38 10.61 -12.42 -37.96
C VAL A 38 10.12 -13.66 -37.23
N LEU A 39 10.59 -14.82 -37.67
CA LEU A 39 10.20 -16.10 -37.11
C LEU A 39 10.84 -16.36 -35.74
N ASP A 40 12.08 -15.92 -35.57
CA ASP A 40 12.91 -16.10 -34.39
C ASP A 40 14.02 -15.01 -34.41
N ARG A 41 14.50 -14.60 -33.24
CA ARG A 41 15.54 -13.56 -33.07
C ARG A 41 16.85 -14.02 -32.41
N HIS A 42 16.96 -15.30 -32.13
CA HIS A 42 17.98 -15.94 -31.32
C HIS A 42 18.77 -17.01 -32.09
N LEU A 43 18.29 -17.50 -33.22
CA LEU A 43 19.02 -18.43 -34.08
C LEU A 43 20.35 -17.83 -34.57
N ALA A 44 21.45 -18.53 -34.31
CA ALA A 44 22.79 -18.16 -34.78
C ALA A 44 23.23 -18.90 -36.07
N ALA A 45 22.41 -19.82 -36.57
CA ALA A 45 22.67 -20.54 -37.81
C ALA A 45 21.41 -20.56 -38.69
N PRO A 46 21.56 -20.45 -40.02
CA PRO A 46 20.41 -20.50 -40.93
C PRO A 46 19.69 -21.84 -40.81
N PRO A 47 18.35 -21.86 -40.88
CA PRO A 47 17.59 -23.09 -41.09
C PRO A 47 18.06 -23.83 -42.34
N ALA A 48 17.98 -25.17 -42.33
CA ALA A 48 18.41 -25.98 -43.47
C ALA A 48 17.51 -25.82 -44.72
N SER A 49 16.24 -25.49 -44.51
CA SER A 49 15.23 -25.36 -45.56
C SER A 49 14.33 -24.12 -45.34
N PRO A 50 14.86 -22.90 -45.47
CA PRO A 50 14.07 -21.68 -45.33
C PRO A 50 13.07 -21.53 -46.50
N ALA A 51 11.86 -21.07 -46.20
CA ALA A 51 10.86 -20.72 -47.21
C ALA A 51 11.07 -19.28 -47.71
N ASP A 52 10.66 -19.01 -48.95
CA ASP A 52 10.79 -17.66 -49.52
C ASP A 52 10.01 -16.63 -48.69
N GLY A 53 10.68 -15.54 -48.34
CA GLY A 53 10.19 -14.51 -47.44
C GLY A 53 10.34 -14.84 -45.94
N ASP A 54 10.96 -15.94 -45.55
CA ASP A 54 11.32 -16.16 -44.15
C ASP A 54 12.32 -15.11 -43.69
N ARG A 55 12.11 -14.61 -42.47
CA ARG A 55 12.90 -13.53 -41.88
C ARG A 55 13.29 -13.89 -40.46
N TYR A 56 14.52 -13.55 -40.09
CA TYR A 56 15.10 -13.79 -38.78
C TYR A 56 15.87 -12.55 -38.33
N ILE A 57 16.01 -12.36 -37.02
CA ILE A 57 17.11 -11.54 -36.50
C ILE A 57 18.23 -12.52 -36.15
N VAL A 58 19.39 -12.34 -36.76
CA VAL A 58 20.53 -13.24 -36.55
C VAL A 58 21.02 -13.10 -35.10
N GLY A 59 21.00 -14.22 -34.37
CA GLY A 59 21.52 -14.31 -33.01
C GLY A 59 23.04 -14.18 -32.97
N ALA A 60 23.57 -13.88 -31.79
CA ALA A 60 25.02 -13.76 -31.58
C ALA A 60 25.73 -15.10 -31.81
N GLY A 61 26.96 -15.05 -32.33
CA GLY A 61 27.74 -16.21 -32.72
C GLY A 61 27.36 -16.75 -34.10
N ALA A 62 26.99 -15.85 -35.03
CA ALA A 62 26.45 -16.21 -36.33
C ALA A 62 27.40 -17.13 -37.13
N SER A 63 26.84 -18.13 -37.80
CA SER A 63 27.60 -19.20 -38.47
C SER A 63 27.00 -19.61 -39.82
N GLY A 64 27.73 -20.42 -40.58
CA GLY A 64 27.29 -20.86 -41.91
C GLY A 64 27.09 -19.68 -42.86
N ALA A 65 25.94 -19.65 -43.55
CA ALA A 65 25.61 -18.53 -44.44
C ALA A 65 25.32 -17.21 -43.72
N TRP A 66 25.20 -17.22 -42.39
CA TRP A 66 24.98 -16.02 -41.56
C TRP A 66 26.26 -15.50 -40.90
N ALA A 67 27.43 -16.13 -41.16
CA ALA A 67 28.68 -15.74 -40.51
C ALA A 67 29.03 -14.26 -40.74
N GLY A 68 29.19 -13.51 -39.64
CA GLY A 68 29.48 -12.07 -39.64
C GLY A 68 28.27 -11.15 -39.66
N GLU A 69 27.05 -11.70 -39.73
CA GLU A 69 25.79 -10.96 -39.84
C GLU A 69 25.04 -10.88 -38.50
N ASP A 70 25.74 -11.02 -37.37
CA ASP A 70 25.17 -10.93 -36.02
C ASP A 70 24.29 -9.68 -35.86
N GLY A 71 23.07 -9.86 -35.35
CA GLY A 71 22.10 -8.79 -35.13
C GLY A 71 21.42 -8.25 -36.38
N HIS A 72 21.81 -8.67 -37.59
CA HIS A 72 21.15 -8.26 -38.83
C HIS A 72 19.80 -8.94 -38.99
N VAL A 73 18.90 -8.30 -39.75
CA VAL A 73 17.70 -8.97 -40.24
C VAL A 73 18.09 -9.78 -41.48
N ALA A 74 18.05 -11.10 -41.36
CA ALA A 74 18.25 -12.02 -42.47
C ALA A 74 16.90 -12.32 -43.13
N ALA A 75 16.78 -12.10 -44.43
CA ALA A 75 15.61 -12.45 -45.24
C ALA A 75 16.00 -13.45 -46.33
N TRP A 76 15.28 -14.57 -46.44
CA TRP A 76 15.45 -15.52 -47.53
C TRP A 76 14.62 -15.06 -48.73
N GLN A 77 15.26 -14.68 -49.82
CA GLN A 77 14.58 -14.18 -51.03
C GLN A 77 15.29 -14.71 -52.28
N ASP A 78 14.53 -15.24 -53.24
CA ASP A 78 15.06 -15.75 -54.51
C ASP A 78 16.19 -16.78 -54.35
N GLY A 79 16.13 -17.60 -53.29
CA GLY A 79 17.11 -18.64 -53.01
C GLY A 79 18.45 -18.14 -52.43
N VAL A 80 18.51 -16.89 -51.98
CA VAL A 80 19.69 -16.32 -51.29
C VAL A 80 19.30 -15.61 -49.99
N TRP A 81 20.21 -15.60 -49.03
CA TRP A 81 20.08 -14.76 -47.84
C TRP A 81 20.46 -13.32 -48.16
N ARG A 82 19.59 -12.38 -47.78
CA ARG A 82 19.86 -10.95 -47.78
C ARG A 82 19.85 -10.41 -46.37
N PHE A 83 20.82 -9.58 -46.05
CA PHE A 83 21.00 -9.04 -44.71
C PHE A 83 20.75 -7.54 -44.69
N PHE A 84 20.10 -7.09 -43.62
CA PHE A 84 19.77 -5.69 -43.40
C PHE A 84 20.18 -5.28 -41.99
N GLU A 85 21.04 -4.27 -41.89
CA GLU A 85 21.47 -3.70 -40.61
C GLU A 85 20.31 -2.91 -39.98
N PRO A 86 19.80 -3.29 -38.79
CA PRO A 86 18.68 -2.62 -38.17
C PRO A 86 19.08 -1.26 -37.60
N GLN A 87 18.35 -0.21 -37.99
CA GLN A 87 18.56 1.12 -37.43
C GLN A 87 17.71 1.34 -36.17
N SER A 88 18.16 2.28 -35.31
CA SER A 88 17.39 2.70 -34.13
C SER A 88 15.97 3.14 -34.54
N GLY A 89 14.96 2.66 -33.82
CA GLY A 89 13.54 2.92 -34.09
C GLY A 89 12.86 1.89 -35.00
N TRP A 90 13.60 0.95 -35.60
CA TRP A 90 12.99 -0.16 -36.35
C TRP A 90 12.10 -1.00 -35.44
N ARG A 91 11.02 -1.55 -36.02
CA ARG A 91 10.05 -2.38 -35.33
C ARG A 91 10.01 -3.77 -35.95
N ALA A 92 10.04 -4.82 -35.14
CA ALA A 92 9.93 -6.20 -35.58
C ALA A 92 8.96 -6.95 -34.68
N PHE A 93 7.95 -7.61 -35.25
CA PHE A 93 7.16 -8.58 -34.52
C PHE A 93 7.88 -9.92 -34.56
N VAL A 94 8.14 -10.50 -33.39
CA VAL A 94 8.86 -11.76 -33.22
C VAL A 94 7.80 -12.83 -32.96
N ARG A 95 7.61 -13.73 -33.94
CA ARG A 95 6.42 -14.60 -34.03
C ARG A 95 6.39 -15.66 -32.93
N ASP A 96 7.49 -16.33 -32.67
CA ASP A 96 7.63 -17.36 -31.64
C ASP A 96 7.40 -16.81 -30.22
N GLU A 97 7.74 -15.54 -30.00
CA GLU A 97 7.50 -14.83 -28.73
C GLU A 97 6.17 -14.06 -28.68
N ALA A 98 5.43 -14.00 -29.79
CA ALA A 98 4.23 -13.17 -29.95
C ALA A 98 4.38 -11.71 -29.48
N THR A 99 5.57 -11.12 -29.67
CA THR A 99 5.95 -9.85 -29.05
C THR A 99 6.50 -8.86 -30.09
N LEU A 100 6.08 -7.59 -29.98
CA LEU A 100 6.65 -6.50 -30.78
C LEU A 100 7.95 -6.02 -30.14
N TYR A 101 8.99 -5.82 -30.93
CA TYR A 101 10.27 -5.27 -30.51
C TYR A 101 10.60 -3.97 -31.25
N VAL A 102 11.31 -3.06 -30.59
CA VAL A 102 11.92 -1.84 -31.16
C VAL A 102 13.43 -1.93 -31.03
N LYS A 103 14.15 -1.66 -32.12
CA LYS A 103 15.61 -1.55 -32.09
C LYS A 103 16.01 -0.25 -31.37
N ALA A 104 16.78 -0.36 -30.29
CA ALA A 104 17.44 0.73 -29.58
C ALA A 104 18.98 0.60 -29.70
N GLU A 105 19.73 1.54 -29.11
CA GLU A 105 21.21 1.51 -29.12
C GLU A 105 21.77 0.20 -28.53
N GLY A 106 21.14 -0.34 -27.48
CA GLY A 106 21.53 -1.59 -26.81
C GLY A 106 20.98 -2.89 -27.43
N GLY A 107 20.24 -2.83 -28.55
CA GLY A 107 19.62 -4.00 -29.18
C GLY A 107 18.10 -3.91 -29.30
N TRP A 108 17.43 -5.04 -29.54
CA TRP A 108 15.98 -5.12 -29.66
C TRP A 108 15.30 -5.16 -28.29
N VAL A 109 14.38 -4.22 -28.02
CA VAL A 109 13.64 -4.06 -26.76
C VAL A 109 12.15 -4.28 -27.00
N ALA A 110 11.49 -5.11 -26.20
CA ALA A 110 10.06 -5.38 -26.36
C ALA A 110 9.20 -4.13 -26.12
N VAL A 111 8.12 -3.99 -26.89
CA VAL A 111 7.10 -2.94 -26.82
C VAL A 111 5.85 -3.54 -26.19
N GLY A 112 5.36 -2.95 -25.09
CA GLY A 112 4.12 -3.38 -24.43
C GLY A 112 4.30 -4.10 -23.09
N GLY A 113 5.52 -4.21 -22.60
CA GLY A 113 5.88 -4.54 -21.22
C GLY A 113 7.31 -4.06 -21.05
N GLY A 114 7.64 -3.39 -19.95
CA GLY A 114 8.99 -2.84 -19.75
C GLY A 114 10.04 -3.92 -19.99
N GLY A 115 10.74 -3.85 -21.13
CA GLY A 115 11.88 -4.71 -21.45
C GLY A 115 11.64 -6.22 -21.28
N GLY A 116 10.71 -6.80 -22.03
CA GLY A 116 10.55 -8.26 -22.15
C GLY A 116 9.37 -8.79 -21.36
N GLY A 117 8.57 -9.65 -21.99
CA GLY A 117 7.27 -10.12 -21.51
C GLY A 117 7.17 -10.36 -20.00
N GLY A 118 6.42 -9.50 -19.31
CA GLY A 118 5.81 -9.82 -18.02
C GLY A 118 5.87 -8.75 -16.93
N ALA A 119 6.73 -7.73 -16.99
CA ALA A 119 6.86 -6.79 -15.88
C ALA A 119 6.91 -5.32 -16.33
N LEU A 120 6.20 -4.46 -15.60
CA LEU A 120 6.44 -3.03 -15.60
C LEU A 120 7.60 -2.75 -14.63
N GLN A 121 8.79 -2.49 -15.16
CA GLN A 121 9.98 -2.13 -14.38
C GLN A 121 10.43 -0.71 -14.74
N HIS A 122 11.09 -0.03 -13.80
CA HIS A 122 11.59 1.35 -13.97
C HIS A 122 10.52 2.37 -14.39
N VAL A 123 9.26 2.15 -13.99
CA VAL A 123 8.17 3.11 -14.23
C VAL A 123 8.41 4.36 -13.39
N THR A 124 8.77 5.45 -14.06
CA THR A 124 9.07 6.72 -13.39
C THR A 124 7.80 7.47 -12.97
N LEU A 125 6.74 7.41 -13.78
CA LEU A 125 5.45 8.04 -13.52
C LEU A 125 4.31 7.05 -13.79
N LEU A 126 3.36 6.92 -12.86
CA LEU A 126 2.17 6.09 -12.99
C LEU A 126 0.93 6.83 -12.48
N GLY A 127 0.07 7.23 -13.42
CA GLY A 127 -1.21 7.87 -13.15
C GLY A 127 -2.39 6.92 -13.39
N ILE A 128 -3.31 6.80 -12.43
CA ILE A 128 -4.55 6.01 -12.55
C ILE A 128 -5.75 6.95 -12.40
N GLY A 129 -6.44 7.21 -13.52
CA GLY A 129 -7.57 8.18 -13.54
C GLY A 129 -7.15 9.64 -13.35
N THR A 130 -5.84 9.92 -13.35
CA THR A 130 -5.23 11.25 -13.24
C THR A 130 -3.81 11.20 -13.81
N GLU A 131 -3.20 12.36 -14.05
CA GLU A 131 -1.82 12.49 -14.50
C GLU A 131 -0.89 12.48 -13.28
N ALA A 132 0.20 11.70 -13.35
CA ALA A 132 1.25 11.72 -12.34
C ALA A 132 2.33 12.74 -12.73
N ASP A 133 3.00 13.32 -11.74
CA ASP A 133 4.03 14.34 -11.94
C ASP A 133 5.27 14.06 -11.09
N ALA A 134 6.28 14.92 -11.18
CA ALA A 134 7.54 14.75 -10.45
C ALA A 134 7.39 14.86 -8.92
N GLN A 135 6.31 15.48 -8.42
CA GLN A 135 6.03 15.57 -6.98
C GLN A 135 5.22 14.36 -6.50
N ASN A 136 4.35 13.80 -7.36
CA ASN A 136 3.53 12.63 -7.10
C ASN A 136 3.74 11.56 -8.21
N PRO A 137 4.91 10.86 -8.21
CA PRO A 137 5.25 9.91 -9.27
C PRO A 137 4.27 8.75 -9.39
N PHE A 138 3.58 8.41 -8.30
CA PHE A 138 2.41 7.54 -8.31
C PHE A 138 1.19 8.36 -7.89
N SER A 139 0.20 8.49 -8.76
CA SER A 139 -1.02 9.26 -8.51
C SER A 139 -2.26 8.47 -8.93
N ALA A 140 -3.29 8.46 -8.08
CA ALA A 140 -4.54 7.76 -8.37
C ALA A 140 -5.76 8.60 -7.98
N ARG A 141 -6.68 8.82 -8.92
CA ARG A 141 -7.99 9.44 -8.69
C ARG A 141 -9.08 8.40 -8.91
N ILE A 142 -9.41 7.67 -7.84
CA ILE A 142 -10.25 6.47 -7.85
C ILE A 142 -11.18 6.44 -6.63
N GLY A 143 -12.28 5.69 -6.70
CA GLY A 143 -13.24 5.57 -5.59
C GLY A 143 -12.85 4.56 -4.50
N LYS A 144 -12.04 3.56 -4.83
CA LYS A 144 -11.53 2.53 -3.91
C LYS A 144 -10.26 1.93 -4.51
N ALA A 145 -9.32 1.54 -3.65
CA ALA A 145 -8.27 0.60 -4.00
C ALA A 145 -8.34 -0.61 -3.06
N LEU A 146 -8.07 -1.78 -3.62
CA LEU A 146 -8.03 -3.05 -2.92
C LEU A 146 -6.62 -3.62 -3.09
N TRP A 147 -6.02 -3.98 -1.97
CA TRP A 147 -4.78 -4.74 -1.92
C TRP A 147 -5.12 -6.04 -1.21
N ALA A 148 -4.87 -7.15 -1.88
CA ALA A 148 -5.12 -8.48 -1.37
C ALA A 148 -3.83 -9.28 -1.47
N ALA A 149 -3.55 -10.07 -0.45
CA ALA A 149 -2.48 -11.05 -0.53
C ALA A 149 -2.82 -12.09 -1.60
N THR A 150 -1.81 -12.59 -2.30
CA THR A 150 -1.97 -13.81 -3.08
C THR A 150 -2.13 -14.97 -2.11
N GLU A 151 -3.26 -15.69 -2.23
CA GLU A 151 -3.56 -16.81 -1.35
C GLU A 151 -2.57 -17.96 -1.54
N THR A 152 -2.43 -18.80 -0.51
CA THR A 152 -1.61 -20.02 -0.58
C THR A 152 -2.11 -20.99 -1.64
N SER A 153 -3.43 -21.03 -1.87
CA SER A 153 -4.09 -21.78 -2.95
C SER A 153 -3.66 -21.33 -4.36
N GLN A 154 -3.18 -20.09 -4.49
CA GLN A 154 -2.72 -19.47 -5.73
C GLN A 154 -1.19 -19.33 -5.78
N GLY A 155 -0.46 -20.02 -4.89
CA GLY A 155 1.00 -20.01 -4.85
C GLY A 155 1.62 -18.79 -4.15
N GLY A 156 0.81 -17.98 -3.45
CA GLY A 156 1.30 -16.88 -2.62
C GLY A 156 1.55 -17.26 -1.16
N THR A 157 1.96 -16.29 -0.35
CA THR A 157 2.17 -16.51 1.09
C THR A 157 0.90 -16.35 1.93
N GLY A 158 -0.16 -15.76 1.37
CA GLY A 158 -1.34 -15.31 2.12
C GLY A 158 -1.10 -14.03 2.94
N ASP A 159 0.12 -13.51 2.97
CA ASP A 159 0.47 -12.28 3.69
C ASP A 159 0.45 -11.06 2.76
N LEU A 160 -0.10 -9.94 3.23
CA LEU A 160 0.05 -8.63 2.61
C LEU A 160 0.84 -7.72 3.56
N ARG A 161 1.93 -7.14 3.06
CA ARG A 161 2.75 -6.20 3.83
C ARG A 161 2.99 -4.93 3.02
N TYR A 162 2.93 -3.80 3.72
CA TYR A 162 3.51 -2.56 3.24
C TYR A 162 4.86 -2.37 3.92
N THR A 163 5.91 -2.29 3.12
CA THR A 163 7.26 -1.97 3.61
C THR A 163 7.61 -0.58 3.09
N PHE A 164 7.88 0.33 4.02
CA PHE A 164 8.29 1.69 3.73
C PHE A 164 9.70 1.89 4.30
N ASN A 165 10.53 2.72 3.67
CA ASN A 165 11.87 3.03 4.15
C ASN A 165 12.15 4.53 4.04
N LYS A 166 12.71 5.14 5.09
CA LYS A 166 13.33 6.48 5.04
C LYS A 166 14.85 6.34 5.04
N GLN A 167 15.54 7.37 4.56
CA GLN A 167 16.99 7.34 4.41
C GLN A 167 17.70 7.27 5.78
N ASP A 168 17.35 8.19 6.69
CA ASP A 168 17.97 8.32 8.01
C ASP A 168 16.93 8.77 9.07
N GLU A 169 17.32 8.74 10.35
CA GLU A 169 16.50 9.16 11.50
C GLU A 169 15.76 10.50 11.31
N PRO A 170 16.40 11.62 10.88
CA PRO A 170 15.73 12.91 10.79
C PRO A 170 14.71 13.03 9.65
N ASN A 171 14.60 12.02 8.77
CA ASN A 171 13.65 12.04 7.68
C ASN A 171 12.23 11.65 8.13
N VAL A 172 11.27 11.85 7.23
CA VAL A 172 9.86 11.52 7.46
C VAL A 172 9.48 10.30 6.63
N LEU A 173 8.83 9.34 7.28
CA LEU A 173 8.13 8.22 6.66
C LEU A 173 6.75 8.16 7.29
N SER A 174 5.71 8.47 6.53
CA SER A 174 4.37 8.60 7.09
C SER A 174 3.26 8.30 6.10
N LEU A 175 2.08 8.06 6.66
CA LEU A 175 0.80 8.12 5.97
C LEU A 175 0.13 9.46 6.31
N LEU A 176 -0.10 10.29 5.30
CA LEU A 176 -0.72 11.60 5.43
C LEU A 176 -2.20 11.54 5.06
N PHE A 177 -3.07 11.97 5.96
CA PHE A 177 -4.51 12.04 5.78
C PHE A 177 -4.95 13.49 5.55
N GLN A 178 -5.68 13.72 4.46
CA GLN A 178 -6.06 15.05 4.00
C GLN A 178 -7.57 15.22 3.79
N SER A 179 -8.04 16.46 3.87
CA SER A 179 -9.38 16.88 3.44
C SER A 179 -9.26 18.18 2.65
N GLY A 180 -9.84 18.22 1.43
CA GLY A 180 -9.75 19.38 0.56
C GLY A 180 -8.31 19.84 0.31
N TRP A 181 -7.39 18.90 0.06
CA TRP A 181 -5.95 19.16 -0.14
C TRP A 181 -5.22 19.78 1.05
N THR A 182 -5.81 19.74 2.23
CA THR A 182 -5.17 20.20 3.47
C THR A 182 -4.90 19.03 4.39
N ALA A 183 -3.68 18.94 4.93
CA ALA A 183 -3.31 17.95 5.92
C ALA A 183 -4.15 18.05 7.20
N ARG A 184 -4.54 16.90 7.75
CA ARG A 184 -5.36 16.78 8.96
C ARG A 184 -4.80 15.81 10.00
N ALA A 185 -4.23 14.71 9.54
CA ALA A 185 -3.56 13.75 10.41
C ALA A 185 -2.37 13.12 9.69
N GLU A 186 -1.39 12.67 10.45
CA GLU A 186 -0.19 12.02 9.95
C GLU A 186 0.23 10.93 10.94
N ALA A 187 0.59 9.75 10.45
CA ALA A 187 1.09 8.65 11.28
C ALA A 187 2.36 8.02 10.67
N GLY A 188 3.41 7.83 11.47
CA GLY A 188 4.66 7.23 11.00
C GLY A 188 5.88 7.60 11.84
N LEU A 189 7.06 7.48 11.23
CA LEU A 189 8.38 7.86 11.78
C LEU A 189 8.71 9.28 11.29
N ILE A 190 8.53 10.29 12.15
CA ILE A 190 8.41 11.69 11.72
C ILE A 190 9.49 12.53 12.39
N GLY A 191 10.65 12.64 11.73
CA GLY A 191 11.79 13.42 12.24
C GLY A 191 12.67 12.68 13.24
N ASP A 192 12.28 11.45 13.59
CA ASP A 192 13.02 10.47 14.38
C ASP A 192 12.46 9.06 14.11
N ASP A 193 13.03 8.05 14.78
CA ASP A 193 12.66 6.64 14.65
C ASP A 193 11.52 6.20 15.59
N ASP A 194 10.93 7.14 16.34
CA ASP A 194 9.75 6.86 17.16
C ASP A 194 8.48 6.85 16.30
N PHE A 195 7.51 6.01 16.67
CA PHE A 195 6.22 6.01 16.00
C PHE A 195 5.30 7.09 16.59
N ARG A 196 4.76 7.96 15.73
CA ARG A 196 3.94 9.09 16.14
C ARG A 196 2.61 9.14 15.40
N ILE A 197 1.60 9.68 16.07
CA ILE A 197 0.35 10.14 15.45
C ILE A 197 0.20 11.62 15.75
N LYS A 198 0.20 12.43 14.68
CA LYS A 198 0.06 13.88 14.73
C LYS A 198 -1.26 14.30 14.10
N VAL A 199 -1.89 15.34 14.66
CA VAL A 199 -3.12 15.93 14.11
C VAL A 199 -2.99 17.43 13.94
N SER A 200 -3.69 17.97 12.96
CA SER A 200 -3.72 19.40 12.65
C SER A 200 -5.12 19.84 12.20
N ALA A 201 -5.59 20.97 12.74
CA ALA A 201 -6.87 21.56 12.35
C ALA A 201 -6.76 22.38 11.05
N ASP A 202 -5.58 22.92 10.76
CA ASP A 202 -5.31 23.88 9.68
C ASP A 202 -4.29 23.37 8.65
N GLY A 203 -3.60 22.25 8.92
CA GLY A 203 -2.52 21.70 8.10
C GLY A 203 -1.17 22.38 8.32
N LEU A 204 -1.08 23.31 9.27
CA LEU A 204 0.11 24.10 9.58
C LEU A 204 0.58 23.86 11.02
N ALA A 205 -0.32 23.98 11.99
CA ALA A 205 -0.06 23.73 13.39
C ALA A 205 -0.32 22.26 13.73
N TRP A 206 0.73 21.55 14.14
CA TRP A 206 0.68 20.12 14.44
C TRP A 206 0.74 19.85 15.94
N ARG A 207 0.00 18.83 16.38
CA ARG A 207 -0.03 18.35 17.76
C ARG A 207 0.31 16.86 17.78
N ASP A 208 1.26 16.45 18.62
CA ASP A 208 1.57 15.04 18.87
C ASP A 208 0.49 14.43 19.77
N ALA A 209 -0.44 13.68 19.17
CA ALA A 209 -1.52 13.04 19.90
C ALA A 209 -1.04 11.78 20.62
N MET A 210 -0.20 10.98 19.97
CA MET A 210 0.37 9.76 20.51
C MET A 210 1.82 9.62 20.07
N HIS A 211 2.67 9.17 20.97
CA HIS A 211 4.10 8.95 20.74
C HIS A 211 4.52 7.63 21.38
N VAL A 212 5.18 6.77 20.60
CA VAL A 212 5.72 5.48 21.04
C VAL A 212 7.24 5.54 20.95
N ASP A 213 7.89 5.47 22.10
CA ASP A 213 9.36 5.46 22.20
C ASP A 213 9.92 4.15 21.62
N ALA A 214 10.83 4.26 20.64
CA ALA A 214 11.38 3.11 19.91
C ALA A 214 12.30 2.23 20.78
N THR A 215 12.86 2.77 21.86
CA THR A 215 13.79 2.04 22.74
C THR A 215 13.05 1.20 23.79
N SER A 216 12.00 1.76 24.39
CA SER A 216 11.27 1.19 25.52
C SER A 216 9.90 0.61 25.14
N GLY A 217 9.34 1.02 23.99
CA GLY A 217 7.95 0.71 23.61
C GLY A 217 6.91 1.47 24.43
N ALA A 218 7.30 2.44 25.26
CA ALA A 218 6.38 3.20 26.09
C ALA A 218 5.52 4.13 25.24
N VAL A 219 4.21 4.10 25.47
CA VAL A 219 3.25 4.99 24.81
C VAL A 219 2.97 6.20 25.70
N SER A 220 3.07 7.39 25.13
CA SER A 220 2.68 8.64 25.77
C SER A 220 1.63 9.39 24.93
N PHE A 221 0.84 10.23 25.60
CA PHE A 221 -0.13 11.13 24.98
C PHE A 221 0.28 12.58 25.30
N PRO A 222 1.12 13.23 24.49
CA PRO A 222 1.64 14.57 24.81
C PRO A 222 0.57 15.66 24.91
N GLN A 223 -0.59 15.48 24.27
CA GLN A 223 -1.76 16.36 24.45
C GLN A 223 -2.69 15.91 25.59
N GLY A 224 -2.30 14.89 26.36
CA GLY A 224 -3.14 14.26 27.37
C GLY A 224 -4.27 13.41 26.78
N VAL A 225 -5.08 12.85 27.67
CA VAL A 225 -6.30 12.11 27.32
C VAL A 225 -7.49 12.98 27.71
N SER A 226 -8.49 13.10 26.83
CA SER A 226 -9.71 13.84 27.18
C SER A 226 -10.36 13.20 28.41
N PRO A 227 -10.69 13.98 29.47
CA PRO A 227 -11.36 13.43 30.62
C PRO A 227 -12.73 12.89 30.21
N ARG A 228 -13.11 11.72 30.72
CA ARG A 228 -14.49 11.23 30.58
C ARG A 228 -15.41 12.11 31.44
N PRO A 229 -16.59 12.47 30.93
CA PRO A 229 -17.53 13.27 31.71
C PRO A 229 -18.03 12.48 32.92
N TRP A 230 -18.30 13.19 34.02
CA TRP A 230 -18.90 12.58 35.19
C TRP A 230 -20.38 12.25 34.94
N VAL A 231 -20.77 11.00 35.18
CA VAL A 231 -22.18 10.61 35.28
C VAL A 231 -22.70 11.06 36.63
N THR A 232 -23.75 11.88 36.66
CA THR A 232 -24.36 12.34 37.90
C THR A 232 -25.44 11.35 38.33
N LEU A 233 -25.19 10.63 39.41
CA LEU A 233 -26.15 9.67 39.98
C LEU A 233 -27.23 10.41 40.77
N ALA A 234 -28.41 9.82 40.84
CA ALA A 234 -29.51 10.32 41.66
C ALA A 234 -29.21 10.13 43.16
N ASP A 235 -29.54 11.13 43.97
CA ASP A 235 -29.54 10.99 45.42
C ASP A 235 -30.77 10.20 45.86
N ALA A 236 -30.58 8.96 46.30
CA ALA A 236 -31.64 8.06 46.74
C ALA A 236 -31.12 7.20 47.90
N PRO A 237 -31.97 6.70 48.82
CA PRO A 237 -31.54 5.86 49.94
C PRO A 237 -30.62 4.70 49.52
N VAL A 238 -30.88 4.13 48.34
CA VAL A 238 -30.01 3.21 47.62
C VAL A 238 -29.58 3.87 46.32
N ILE A 239 -28.29 4.14 46.18
CA ILE A 239 -27.69 4.78 45.00
C ILE A 239 -27.38 3.68 43.98
N ALA A 240 -28.12 3.68 42.88
CA ALA A 240 -27.88 2.78 41.76
C ALA A 240 -26.74 3.31 40.88
N ILE A 241 -25.94 2.39 40.34
CA ILE A 241 -24.85 2.66 39.40
C ILE A 241 -25.05 1.72 38.22
N ASP A 242 -25.08 2.27 37.01
CA ASP A 242 -24.99 1.47 35.78
C ASP A 242 -23.56 1.57 35.25
N ALA A 243 -22.79 0.48 35.34
CA ALA A 243 -21.40 0.46 34.89
C ALA A 243 -21.25 0.66 33.37
N ALA A 244 -22.33 0.47 32.59
CA ALA A 244 -22.33 0.78 31.16
C ALA A 244 -22.47 2.29 30.85
N ALA A 245 -22.89 3.11 31.83
CA ALA A 245 -23.10 4.54 31.63
C ALA A 245 -21.79 5.35 31.63
N GLY A 246 -20.69 4.77 32.15
CA GLY A 246 -19.37 5.39 32.11
C GLY A 246 -18.45 4.89 33.23
N ASP A 247 -17.32 5.58 33.38
CA ASP A 247 -16.20 5.14 34.22
C ASP A 247 -15.91 6.16 35.35
N SER A 248 -16.74 7.19 35.47
CA SER A 248 -16.61 8.25 36.47
C SER A 248 -17.99 8.70 36.91
N PHE A 249 -18.34 8.43 38.16
CA PHE A 249 -19.65 8.66 38.74
C PHE A 249 -19.57 9.64 39.90
N ARG A 250 -20.52 10.56 39.98
CA ARG A 250 -20.64 11.49 41.11
C ARG A 250 -22.04 11.55 41.66
N VAL A 251 -22.15 11.78 42.96
CA VAL A 251 -23.42 12.00 43.64
C VAL A 251 -23.26 13.02 44.77
N SER A 252 -24.29 13.84 44.95
CA SER A 252 -24.42 14.73 46.11
C SER A 252 -25.40 14.10 47.09
N ALA A 253 -24.90 13.59 48.22
CA ALA A 253 -25.65 12.75 49.13
C ALA A 253 -26.19 13.54 50.34
N SER A 254 -27.47 13.30 50.71
CA SER A 254 -28.12 13.94 51.86
C SER A 254 -28.77 12.92 52.83
N GLY A 255 -28.10 12.64 53.96
CA GLY A 255 -28.55 11.62 54.93
C GLY A 255 -27.99 10.23 54.67
N ALA A 256 -28.50 9.19 55.33
CA ALA A 256 -27.95 7.84 55.20
C ALA A 256 -28.15 7.26 53.79
N ARG A 257 -27.08 6.70 53.21
CA ARG A 257 -27.05 6.17 51.83
C ARG A 257 -26.33 4.84 51.75
N THR A 258 -26.86 3.95 50.91
CA THR A 258 -26.20 2.71 50.51
C THR A 258 -25.87 2.77 49.02
N VAL A 259 -24.61 2.57 48.65
CA VAL A 259 -24.23 2.37 47.24
C VAL A 259 -24.57 0.92 46.87
N ALA A 260 -25.48 0.74 45.91
CA ALA A 260 -25.86 -0.59 45.45
C ALA A 260 -24.71 -1.28 44.69
N ARG A 261 -24.80 -2.61 44.56
CA ARG A 261 -24.05 -3.32 43.53
C ARG A 261 -24.37 -2.68 42.16
N PRO A 262 -23.36 -2.22 41.40
CA PRO A 262 -23.58 -1.70 40.05
C PRO A 262 -24.18 -2.76 39.12
N ASP A 263 -25.07 -2.32 38.24
CA ASP A 263 -25.60 -3.11 37.13
C ASP A 263 -24.60 -3.13 35.96
N ASN A 264 -24.75 -4.09 35.05
CA ASN A 264 -23.97 -4.21 33.80
C ASN A 264 -22.44 -4.27 33.98
N LEU A 265 -21.98 -4.84 35.10
CA LEU A 265 -20.56 -5.07 35.35
C LEU A 265 -19.97 -6.09 34.36
N ALA A 266 -18.91 -5.69 33.65
CA ALA A 266 -18.06 -6.58 32.88
C ALA A 266 -16.72 -6.79 33.61
N ASP A 267 -16.12 -7.97 33.45
CA ASP A 267 -14.87 -8.32 34.12
C ASP A 267 -13.76 -7.31 33.80
N GLY A 268 -13.02 -6.88 34.83
CA GLY A 268 -11.94 -5.89 34.71
C GLY A 268 -12.38 -4.43 34.55
N VAL A 269 -13.69 -4.13 34.55
CA VAL A 269 -14.17 -2.74 34.50
C VAL A 269 -13.62 -1.94 35.68
N ARG A 270 -13.07 -0.77 35.37
CA ARG A 270 -12.60 0.22 36.36
C ARG A 270 -13.49 1.45 36.31
N PHE A 271 -13.85 1.95 37.49
CA PHE A 271 -14.60 3.19 37.58
C PHE A 271 -14.26 3.95 38.85
N LEU A 272 -14.43 5.26 38.78
CA LEU A 272 -14.22 6.16 39.90
C LEU A 272 -15.58 6.62 40.43
N LEU A 273 -15.81 6.50 41.74
CA LEU A 273 -17.01 6.97 42.42
C LEU A 273 -16.67 8.11 43.37
N ARG A 274 -17.30 9.27 43.17
CA ARG A 274 -17.15 10.45 44.02
C ARG A 274 -18.46 10.83 44.70
N ILE A 275 -18.46 10.79 46.02
CA ILE A 275 -19.63 11.11 46.85
C ILE A 275 -19.34 12.38 47.63
N VAL A 276 -20.15 13.42 47.43
CA VAL A 276 -20.03 14.69 48.16
C VAL A 276 -21.23 14.82 49.09
N ASN A 277 -20.96 14.96 50.39
CA ASN A 277 -22.01 15.04 51.40
C ASN A 277 -22.55 16.49 51.46
N THR A 278 -23.85 16.69 51.25
CA THR A 278 -24.48 18.01 51.42
C THR A 278 -24.95 18.25 52.86
N ALA A 279 -25.04 17.18 53.66
CA ALA A 279 -25.33 17.18 55.09
C ALA A 279 -24.48 16.09 55.79
N ALA A 280 -24.60 15.92 57.11
CA ALA A 280 -23.99 14.76 57.76
C ALA A 280 -24.61 13.46 57.23
N VAL A 281 -23.79 12.55 56.72
CA VAL A 281 -24.19 11.35 55.97
C VAL A 281 -23.50 10.11 56.55
N SER A 282 -24.25 9.03 56.74
CA SER A 282 -23.67 7.69 56.88
C SER A 282 -23.67 7.01 55.52
N LEU A 283 -22.51 6.55 55.07
CA LEU A 283 -22.34 5.88 53.79
C LEU A 283 -22.04 4.40 54.02
N THR A 284 -22.82 3.55 53.37
CA THR A 284 -22.61 2.10 53.33
C THR A 284 -22.37 1.69 51.87
N LEU A 285 -21.42 0.80 51.62
CA LEU A 285 -21.27 0.16 50.32
C LEU A 285 -21.93 -1.22 50.38
N ASP A 286 -22.49 -1.68 49.26
CA ASP A 286 -22.94 -3.05 49.11
C ASP A 286 -21.80 -4.05 49.42
N ALA A 287 -22.14 -5.25 49.88
CA ALA A 287 -21.17 -6.27 50.29
C ALA A 287 -20.23 -6.71 49.15
N VAL A 288 -20.59 -6.45 47.90
CA VAL A 288 -19.73 -6.66 46.73
C VAL A 288 -18.47 -5.80 46.77
N PHE A 289 -18.48 -4.65 47.46
CA PHE A 289 -17.33 -3.74 47.54
C PHE A 289 -16.36 -4.19 48.63
N VAL A 290 -15.15 -4.59 48.23
CA VAL A 290 -14.10 -5.12 49.10
C VAL A 290 -12.89 -4.17 49.09
N PRO A 291 -12.40 -3.69 50.24
CA PRO A 291 -11.23 -2.82 50.28
C PRO A 291 -9.97 -3.60 49.90
N TRP A 292 -9.12 -3.01 49.05
CA TRP A 292 -7.87 -3.63 48.61
C TRP A 292 -6.91 -3.97 49.76
N SER A 293 -6.91 -3.16 50.83
CA SER A 293 -6.03 -3.33 51.99
C SER A 293 -6.58 -4.27 53.07
N GLY A 294 -7.74 -4.90 52.85
CA GLY A 294 -8.40 -5.78 53.82
C GLY A 294 -9.00 -5.07 55.05
N THR A 295 -8.82 -3.76 55.19
CA THR A 295 -9.44 -2.94 56.25
C THR A 295 -10.43 -1.96 55.62
N VAL A 296 -11.65 -1.88 56.16
CA VAL A 296 -12.66 -0.92 55.69
C VAL A 296 -12.25 0.51 56.07
N PRO A 297 -12.03 1.42 55.11
CA PRO A 297 -11.70 2.81 55.41
C PRO A 297 -12.86 3.52 56.12
N VAL A 298 -12.54 4.43 57.04
CA VAL A 298 -13.56 5.27 57.69
C VAL A 298 -14.01 6.35 56.70
N PHE A 299 -15.26 6.25 56.22
CA PHE A 299 -15.82 7.28 55.33
C PHE A 299 -15.95 8.62 56.04
N ARG A 300 -15.65 9.70 55.32
CA ARG A 300 -15.90 11.06 55.80
C ARG A 300 -17.40 11.30 55.77
N THR A 301 -17.97 11.67 56.91
CA THR A 301 -19.43 11.79 57.10
C THR A 301 -19.91 13.22 57.27
N ALA A 302 -19.01 14.18 57.53
CA ALA A 302 -19.39 15.58 57.75
C ALA A 302 -19.98 16.23 56.48
N ALA A 303 -20.84 17.24 56.68
CA ALA A 303 -21.33 18.08 55.58
C ALA A 303 -20.15 18.76 54.86
N GLY A 304 -20.20 18.81 53.53
CA GLY A 304 -19.13 19.31 52.67
C GLY A 304 -17.95 18.35 52.46
N ALA A 305 -17.90 17.22 53.18
CA ALA A 305 -16.87 16.22 52.97
C ALA A 305 -17.11 15.42 51.68
N ALA A 306 -16.03 15.05 51.00
CA ALA A 306 -16.07 14.19 49.82
C ALA A 306 -15.30 12.89 50.08
N ASN A 307 -15.83 11.79 49.53
CA ASN A 307 -15.16 10.50 49.45
C ASN A 307 -14.95 10.15 47.98
N THR A 308 -13.72 9.83 47.59
CA THR A 308 -13.40 9.36 46.24
C THR A 308 -12.88 7.94 46.32
N ILE A 309 -13.47 7.06 45.50
CA ILE A 309 -13.26 5.63 45.53
C ILE A 309 -12.89 5.19 44.11
N ASP A 310 -11.73 4.56 43.96
CA ASP A 310 -11.28 3.94 42.71
C ASP A 310 -11.59 2.45 42.80
N CYS A 311 -12.40 1.94 41.87
CA CYS A 311 -12.99 0.61 41.91
C CYS A 311 -12.54 -0.20 40.69
N VAL A 312 -12.31 -1.50 40.89
CA VAL A 312 -12.12 -2.49 39.83
C VAL A 312 -12.96 -3.72 40.11
N TYR A 313 -13.75 -4.17 39.14
CA TYR A 313 -14.54 -5.38 39.25
C TYR A 313 -13.75 -6.61 38.80
N ASP A 314 -13.80 -7.66 39.62
CA ASP A 314 -13.27 -8.99 39.32
C ASP A 314 -14.46 -9.97 39.31
N ALA A 315 -14.76 -10.51 38.13
CA ALA A 315 -15.89 -11.42 37.94
C ALA A 315 -15.64 -12.79 38.58
N ALA A 316 -14.39 -13.24 38.66
CA ALA A 316 -14.03 -14.52 39.28
C ALA A 316 -14.19 -14.46 40.81
N ALA A 317 -13.80 -13.33 41.42
CA ALA A 317 -14.03 -13.06 42.83
C ALA A 317 -15.47 -12.61 43.13
N GLY A 318 -16.25 -12.26 42.10
CA GLY A 318 -17.58 -11.70 42.22
C GLY A 318 -17.62 -10.41 43.03
N SER A 319 -16.52 -9.65 43.05
CA SER A 319 -16.27 -8.54 43.98
C SER A 319 -15.73 -7.30 43.27
N ILE A 320 -16.00 -6.13 43.82
CA ILE A 320 -15.43 -4.85 43.39
C ILE A 320 -14.35 -4.47 44.39
N PHE A 321 -13.10 -4.59 43.99
CA PHE A 321 -11.98 -4.13 44.80
C PHE A 321 -11.86 -2.63 44.70
N TYR A 322 -11.69 -1.95 45.84
CA TYR A 322 -11.54 -0.50 45.83
C TYR A 322 -10.40 0.03 46.68
N ALA A 323 -9.88 1.18 46.24
CA ALA A 323 -8.97 2.04 46.98
C ALA A 323 -9.66 3.40 47.25
N TRP A 324 -9.32 4.02 48.36
CA TRP A 324 -9.91 5.28 48.81
C TRP A 324 -8.85 6.39 48.89
N TYR A 325 -9.23 7.60 48.49
CA TYR A 325 -8.38 8.80 48.48
C TYR A 325 -9.09 10.00 49.14
#